data_AF-I5C9E0-F1
#
_entry.id   AF-I5C9E0-F1
#
_cell.length_a   1.000
_cell.length_b   1.000
_cell.length_c   1.000
_cell.angle_alpha   90.00
_cell.angle_beta   90.00
_cell.angle_gamma   90.00
#
_symmetry.space_group_name_H-M   'P 1'
#
loop_
_entity.id
_entity.type
_entity.pdbx_description
1 polymer ?
#
loop_
_entity_poly.entity_id
_entity_poly.type
_entity_poly.pdbx_seq_one_letter_code
_entity_poly.pdbx_strand_id
1 'polypeptide(L)'
;MVGSSLYSTAGSKDLKNEALGSYRGLCLLYGKAFCLLLGLFFLLSGSLFAQGARPKVEPVDKYILIQKGGKKRTAMRYRVGEELTYKLKGEPFFVTDRIVNIQADLIEMRENILTLERIEAVDISQKDTRNQTISNLSTVAIGGGLLFLGAESVNQLNQEGRLSISRGVWISSAAMIAAGIGIRQLKTTTVPIGKAYKMQLILIYEDDPTL
;
A
#
# COMPACT_ATOMS: atom_id res chain seq x y z
N MET A 1 -29.43 73.09 -89.91
CA MET A 1 -30.56 73.85 -89.34
C MET A 1 -31.05 73.16 -88.08
N VAL A 2 -30.88 73.85 -86.93
CA VAL A 2 -31.87 74.05 -85.84
C VAL A 2 -32.47 72.79 -85.18
N GLY A 3 -32.50 72.57 -83.86
CA GLY A 3 -32.12 73.37 -82.70
C GLY A 3 -32.61 72.69 -81.42
N SER A 4 -31.86 72.91 -80.33
CA SER A 4 -32.22 72.97 -78.89
C SER A 4 -33.47 72.27 -78.31
N SER A 5 -33.28 71.57 -77.18
CA SER A 5 -34.07 71.83 -75.96
C SER A 5 -33.37 71.29 -74.71
N LEU A 6 -33.11 72.19 -73.75
CA LEU A 6 -32.67 71.93 -72.38
C LEU A 6 -33.86 71.49 -71.53
N TYR A 7 -33.66 70.53 -70.62
CA TYR A 7 -34.46 70.43 -69.40
C TYR A 7 -33.58 70.18 -68.17
N SER A 8 -33.83 71.03 -67.18
CA SER A 8 -33.32 71.08 -65.82
C SER A 8 -33.99 70.02 -64.95
N THR A 9 -33.24 69.39 -64.04
CA THR A 9 -33.80 68.84 -62.79
C THR A 9 -32.75 68.90 -61.68
N ALA A 10 -32.89 69.94 -60.86
CA ALA A 10 -32.41 69.98 -59.48
C ALA A 10 -33.28 69.04 -58.62
N GLY A 11 -32.67 68.33 -57.67
CA GLY A 11 -33.40 67.60 -56.62
C GLY A 11 -32.99 66.15 -56.43
N SER A 12 -31.78 65.90 -55.90
CA SER A 12 -31.35 64.52 -55.55
C SER A 12 -30.42 64.45 -54.33
N LYS A 13 -30.28 65.53 -53.54
CA LYS A 13 -29.32 65.56 -52.43
C LYS A 13 -29.92 65.36 -51.04
N ASP A 14 -31.23 65.51 -50.86
CA ASP A 14 -31.85 65.47 -49.52
C ASP A 14 -32.28 64.07 -49.04
N LEU A 15 -32.48 63.09 -49.93
CA LEU A 15 -32.95 61.75 -49.52
C LEU A 15 -31.86 60.80 -48.96
N LYS A 16 -30.56 61.15 -49.07
CA LYS A 16 -29.47 60.25 -48.61
C LYS A 16 -29.07 60.44 -47.15
N ASN A 17 -29.41 61.57 -46.51
CA ASN A 17 -28.91 61.88 -45.18
C ASN A 17 -29.80 61.37 -44.04
N GLU A 18 -31.08 61.05 -44.29
CA GLU A 18 -31.98 60.48 -43.26
C GLU A 18 -31.81 58.96 -43.07
N ALA A 19 -31.36 58.23 -44.09
CA ALA A 19 -31.18 56.77 -43.98
C ALA A 19 -29.97 56.38 -43.12
N LEU A 20 -28.93 57.22 -43.02
CA LEU A 20 -27.67 56.90 -42.33
C LEU A 20 -27.71 57.05 -40.80
N GLY A 21 -28.71 57.74 -40.25
CA GLY A 21 -28.91 57.88 -38.80
C GLY A 21 -29.49 56.63 -38.13
N SER A 22 -30.34 55.89 -38.84
CA SER A 22 -31.09 54.75 -38.29
C SER A 22 -30.24 53.48 -38.11
N TYR A 23 -29.32 53.19 -39.05
CA TYR A 23 -28.46 52.00 -38.97
C TYR A 23 -27.36 52.09 -37.90
N ARG A 24 -26.95 53.30 -37.50
CA ARG A 24 -25.95 53.49 -36.44
C ARG A 24 -26.49 53.15 -35.04
N GLY A 25 -27.78 53.41 -34.80
CA GLY A 25 -28.45 53.04 -33.55
C GLY A 25 -28.67 51.53 -33.42
N LEU A 26 -29.04 50.87 -34.53
CA LEU A 26 -29.29 49.43 -34.55
C LEU A 26 -27.99 48.63 -34.30
N CYS A 27 -26.87 49.00 -34.94
CA CYS A 27 -25.59 48.31 -34.75
C CYS A 27 -25.04 48.39 -33.31
N LEU A 28 -25.25 49.52 -32.63
CA LEU A 28 -24.77 49.74 -31.26
C LEU A 28 -25.56 48.93 -30.22
N LEU A 29 -26.84 48.66 -30.48
CA LEU A 29 -27.69 47.86 -29.60
C LEU A 29 -27.36 46.36 -29.72
N TYR A 30 -27.18 45.85 -30.94
CA TYR A 30 -26.81 44.45 -31.17
C TYR A 30 -25.41 44.10 -30.64
N GLY A 31 -24.44 45.03 -30.73
CA GLY A 31 -23.09 44.81 -30.19
C GLY A 31 -23.08 44.66 -28.66
N LYS A 32 -23.87 45.46 -27.94
CA LYS A 32 -23.98 45.37 -26.48
C LYS A 32 -24.69 44.10 -26.02
N ALA A 33 -25.74 43.69 -26.73
CA ALA A 33 -26.46 42.44 -26.46
C ALA A 33 -25.59 41.20 -26.71
N PHE A 34 -24.77 41.22 -27.77
CA PHE A 34 -23.86 40.13 -28.09
C PHE A 34 -22.76 39.96 -27.03
N CYS A 35 -22.17 41.05 -26.53
CA CYS A 35 -21.18 41.00 -25.45
C CYS A 35 -21.78 40.49 -24.12
N LEU A 36 -23.03 40.85 -23.80
CA LEU A 36 -23.72 40.35 -22.61
C LEU A 36 -24.03 38.85 -22.70
N LEU A 37 -24.46 38.36 -23.87
CA LEU A 37 -24.70 36.93 -24.11
C LEU A 37 -23.41 36.09 -24.06
N LEU A 38 -22.30 36.61 -24.59
CA LEU A 38 -20.99 35.94 -24.56
C LEU A 38 -20.43 35.87 -23.13
N GLY A 39 -20.63 36.92 -22.33
CA GLY A 39 -20.28 36.93 -20.90
C GLY A 39 -21.13 35.95 -20.08
N LEU A 40 -22.43 35.85 -20.37
CA LEU A 40 -23.33 34.89 -19.70
C LEU A 40 -22.96 33.44 -20.04
N PHE A 41 -22.56 33.17 -21.29
CA PHE A 41 -22.11 31.85 -21.72
C PHE A 41 -20.81 31.42 -21.03
N PHE A 42 -19.88 32.34 -20.80
CA PHE A 42 -18.66 32.07 -20.02
C PHE A 42 -18.94 31.83 -18.53
N LEU A 43 -19.91 32.55 -17.94
CA LEU A 43 -20.32 32.33 -16.54
C LEU A 43 -21.08 31.01 -16.34
N LEU A 44 -21.86 30.56 -17.34
CA LEU A 44 -22.58 29.28 -17.30
C LEU A 44 -21.71 28.06 -17.65
N SER A 45 -20.63 28.22 -18.43
CA SER A 45 -19.73 27.10 -18.79
C SER A 45 -18.63 26.84 -17.75
N GLY A 46 -18.28 27.82 -16.91
CA GLY A 46 -17.26 27.66 -15.87
C GLY A 46 -17.64 26.71 -14.73
N SER A 47 -18.93 26.45 -14.50
CA SER A 47 -19.41 25.58 -13.42
C SER A 47 -19.34 24.07 -13.75
N LEU A 48 -19.09 23.71 -15.01
CA LEU A 48 -18.92 22.31 -15.44
C LEU A 48 -17.50 21.76 -15.25
N PHE A 49 -16.49 22.63 -15.09
CA PHE A 49 -15.09 22.19 -14.94
C PHE A 49 -14.60 22.09 -13.48
N ALA A 50 -15.42 22.46 -12.50
CA ALA A 50 -15.04 22.39 -11.08
C ALA A 50 -15.23 20.99 -10.44
N GLN A 51 -15.77 20.00 -11.17
CA GLN A 51 -16.11 18.68 -10.63
C GLN A 51 -15.08 17.57 -10.93
N GLY A 52 -13.84 17.93 -11.28
CA GLY A 52 -12.78 16.96 -11.57
C GLY A 52 -12.00 16.43 -10.36
N ALA A 53 -12.35 16.83 -9.13
CA ALA A 53 -11.70 16.33 -7.93
C ALA A 53 -12.20 14.90 -7.63
N ARG A 54 -11.48 13.90 -8.15
CA ARG A 54 -11.74 12.49 -7.82
C ARG A 54 -11.72 12.33 -6.29
N PRO A 55 -12.70 11.64 -5.68
CA PRO A 55 -12.64 11.33 -4.26
C PRO A 55 -11.37 10.54 -3.98
N LYS A 56 -10.68 10.89 -2.89
CA LYS A 56 -9.50 10.17 -2.42
C LYS A 56 -9.98 8.82 -1.87
N VAL A 57 -10.05 7.80 -2.73
CA VAL A 57 -10.44 6.44 -2.34
C VAL A 57 -9.40 5.92 -1.37
N GLU A 58 -9.79 5.68 -0.12
CA GLU A 58 -8.89 5.09 0.86
C GLU A 58 -8.75 3.59 0.58
N PRO A 59 -7.52 3.02 0.62
CA PRO A 59 -7.34 1.58 0.49
C PRO A 59 -8.06 0.82 1.61
N VAL A 60 -8.74 -0.26 1.26
CA VAL A 60 -9.48 -1.16 2.16
C VAL A 60 -8.53 -1.96 3.05
N ASP A 61 -7.43 -2.44 2.49
CA ASP A 61 -6.40 -3.17 3.23
C ASP A 61 -5.02 -2.63 2.86
N LYS A 62 -4.19 -2.42 3.88
CA LYS A 62 -2.83 -1.92 3.75
C LYS A 62 -1.92 -2.85 4.53
N TYR A 63 -0.96 -3.45 3.85
CA TYR A 63 0.02 -4.32 4.50
C TYR A 63 1.39 -4.28 3.82
N ILE A 64 2.42 -4.51 4.62
CA ILE A 64 3.79 -4.71 4.16
C ILE A 64 3.97 -6.21 3.90
N LEU A 65 4.44 -6.54 2.70
CA LEU A 65 4.75 -7.89 2.28
C LEU A 65 6.26 -8.09 2.26
N ILE A 66 6.77 -9.02 3.06
CA ILE A 66 8.15 -9.50 2.98
C ILE A 66 8.13 -10.86 2.30
N GLN A 67 8.69 -10.97 1.10
CA GLN A 67 8.71 -12.20 0.33
C GLN A 67 10.12 -12.63 -0.06
N LYS A 68 10.37 -13.94 0.01
CA LYS A 68 11.60 -14.55 -0.53
C LYS A 68 11.46 -14.75 -2.03
N GLY A 69 12.11 -13.93 -2.85
CA GLY A 69 11.98 -13.95 -4.30
C GLY A 69 10.53 -13.69 -4.75
N GLY A 70 10.04 -14.44 -5.74
CA GLY A 70 8.67 -14.34 -6.25
C GLY A 70 7.69 -15.39 -5.69
N LYS A 71 8.06 -16.14 -4.64
CA LYS A 71 7.23 -17.23 -4.11
C LYS A 71 6.21 -16.71 -3.08
N LYS A 72 4.92 -16.77 -3.43
CA LYS A 72 3.79 -16.38 -2.55
C LYS A 72 3.73 -17.15 -1.22
N ARG A 73 4.20 -18.41 -1.17
CA ARG A 73 4.13 -19.27 0.03
C ARG A 73 5.01 -18.79 1.18
N THR A 74 6.07 -18.03 0.91
CA THR A 74 7.01 -17.53 1.92
C THR A 74 6.81 -16.04 2.18
N ALA A 75 5.60 -15.54 1.93
CA ALA A 75 5.28 -14.14 2.06
C ALA A 75 4.72 -13.85 3.45
N MET A 76 5.41 -13.00 4.20
CA MET A 76 5.02 -12.54 5.53
C MET A 76 4.33 -11.19 5.38
N ARG A 77 3.13 -11.06 5.96
CA ARG A 77 2.32 -9.84 5.90
C ARG A 77 2.35 -9.14 7.25
N TYR A 78 2.74 -7.87 7.25
CA TYR A 78 2.65 -6.99 8.41
C TYR A 78 1.54 -5.98 8.20
N ARG A 79 0.62 -5.88 9.15
CA ARG A 79 -0.53 -4.96 9.09
C ARG A 79 -0.35 -3.80 10.04
N VAL A 80 -1.18 -2.77 9.84
CA VAL A 80 -1.34 -1.69 10.82
C VAL A 80 -1.71 -2.28 12.19
N GLY A 81 -1.05 -1.78 13.24
CA GLY A 81 -1.18 -2.26 14.61
C GLY A 81 -0.19 -3.35 15.01
N GLU A 82 0.47 -4.01 14.05
CA GLU A 82 1.48 -5.04 14.34
C GLU A 82 2.85 -4.42 14.65
N GLU A 83 3.67 -5.17 15.41
CA GLU A 83 5.05 -4.79 15.71
C GLU A 83 5.99 -5.31 14.62
N LEU A 84 6.95 -4.45 14.26
CA LEU A 84 7.99 -4.75 13.30
C LEU A 84 9.34 -4.47 13.96
N THR A 85 10.18 -5.50 14.01
CA THR A 85 11.57 -5.38 14.45
C THR A 85 12.47 -5.28 13.22
N TYR A 86 13.10 -4.12 13.03
CA TYR A 86 13.88 -3.82 11.84
C TYR A 86 15.26 -3.24 12.19
N LYS A 87 16.17 -3.31 11.23
CA LYS A 87 17.49 -2.70 11.28
C LYS A 87 17.63 -1.71 10.13
N LEU A 88 18.04 -0.49 10.43
CA LEU A 88 18.29 0.54 9.43
C LEU A 88 19.71 0.45 8.87
N LYS A 89 19.88 0.87 7.62
CA LYS A 89 21.19 0.97 6.97
C LYS A 89 22.08 1.93 7.75
N GLY A 90 23.22 1.43 8.22
CA GLY A 90 24.21 2.21 8.97
C GLY A 90 24.01 2.18 10.50
N GLU A 91 22.92 1.61 11.01
CA GLU A 91 22.74 1.41 12.44
C GLU A 91 23.10 -0.03 12.84
N PRO A 92 23.77 -0.25 13.99
CA PRO A 92 24.24 -1.58 14.36
C PRO A 92 23.17 -2.44 15.05
N PHE A 93 22.07 -1.84 15.54
CA PHE A 93 21.07 -2.51 16.37
C PHE A 93 19.70 -2.65 15.68
N PHE A 94 18.88 -3.58 16.19
CA PHE A 94 17.49 -3.73 15.79
C PHE A 94 16.58 -2.87 16.67
N VAL A 95 15.60 -2.22 16.06
CA VAL A 95 14.58 -1.42 16.72
C VAL A 95 13.24 -2.12 16.53
N THR A 96 12.44 -2.20 17.60
CA THR A 96 11.07 -2.73 17.54
C THR A 96 10.10 -1.59 17.72
N ASP A 97 9.23 -1.38 16.75
CA ASP A 97 8.21 -0.35 16.80
C ASP A 97 6.90 -0.88 16.19
N ARG A 98 5.78 -0.24 16.52
CA ARG A 98 4.43 -0.58 16.04
C ARG A 98 4.10 0.22 14.78
N ILE A 99 3.56 -0.46 13.78
CA ILE A 99 3.08 0.16 12.55
C ILE A 99 1.78 0.92 12.85
N VAL A 100 1.78 2.23 12.68
CA VAL A 100 0.59 3.09 12.85
C VAL A 100 -0.14 3.28 11.53
N ASN A 101 0.59 3.42 10.44
CA ASN A 101 0.01 3.61 9.12
C ASN A 101 0.99 3.16 8.03
N ILE A 102 0.43 2.82 6.88
CA ILE A 102 1.17 2.32 5.72
C ILE A 102 0.75 3.20 4.54
N GLN A 103 1.71 3.94 3.98
CA GLN A 103 1.50 4.74 2.77
C GLN A 103 2.21 4.07 1.57
N ALA A 104 2.22 4.73 0.40
CA ALA A 104 2.74 4.15 -0.83
C ALA A 104 4.28 4.00 -0.86
N ASP A 105 5.00 4.85 -0.13
CA ASP A 105 6.46 4.97 -0.12
C ASP A 105 7.06 4.97 1.30
N LEU A 106 6.25 5.33 2.30
CA LEU A 106 6.65 5.46 3.69
C LEU A 106 5.77 4.61 4.63
N ILE A 107 6.40 4.18 5.72
CA ILE A 107 5.77 3.47 6.82
C ILE A 107 5.81 4.40 8.02
N GLU A 108 4.64 4.73 8.55
CA GLU A 108 4.53 5.46 9.80
C GLU A 108 4.55 4.45 10.93
N MET A 109 5.61 4.49 11.70
CA MET A 109 5.72 3.79 12.97
C MET A 109 5.26 4.72 14.09
N ARG A 110 5.13 4.20 15.30
CA ARG A 110 4.66 4.99 16.45
C ARG A 110 5.65 6.08 16.82
N GLU A 111 6.95 5.78 16.76
CA GLU A 111 8.02 6.69 17.20
C GLU A 111 8.83 7.25 16.02
N ASN A 112 8.63 6.73 14.81
CA ASN A 112 9.44 7.12 13.65
C ASN A 112 8.68 7.00 12.31
N ILE A 113 9.18 7.68 11.28
CA ILE A 113 8.71 7.55 9.90
C ILE A 113 9.86 7.01 9.05
N LEU A 114 9.61 5.89 8.36
CA LEU A 114 10.66 5.14 7.68
C LEU A 114 10.31 4.95 6.20
N THR A 115 11.30 5.06 5.35
CA THR A 115 11.21 4.62 3.96
C THR A 115 11.71 3.17 3.83
N LEU A 116 11.11 2.39 2.92
CA LEU A 116 11.48 0.99 2.72
C LEU A 116 12.96 0.81 2.37
N GLU A 117 13.53 1.75 1.64
CA GLU A 117 14.92 1.70 1.20
C GLU A 117 15.92 1.84 2.34
N ARG A 118 15.53 2.41 3.49
CA ARG A 118 16.39 2.54 4.66
C ARG A 118 16.47 1.27 5.49
N ILE A 119 15.54 0.34 5.32
CA ILE A 119 15.52 -0.93 6.07
C ILE A 119 16.54 -1.90 5.44
N GLU A 120 17.54 -2.30 6.23
CA GLU A 120 18.56 -3.27 5.84
C GLU A 120 18.12 -4.71 6.12
N ALA A 121 17.55 -4.96 7.29
CA ALA A 121 17.12 -6.28 7.72
C ALA A 121 15.89 -6.22 8.60
N VAL A 122 15.14 -7.32 8.63
CA VAL A 122 13.96 -7.48 9.48
C VAL A 122 14.11 -8.76 10.29
N ASP A 123 13.76 -8.69 11.57
CA ASP A 123 13.60 -9.88 12.40
C ASP A 123 12.20 -10.49 12.14
N ILE A 124 12.20 -11.76 11.75
CA ILE A 124 11.01 -12.55 11.41
C ILE A 124 10.79 -13.70 12.38
N SER A 125 11.53 -13.74 13.49
CA SER A 125 11.53 -14.83 14.47
C SER A 125 10.12 -15.24 14.89
N GLN A 126 9.25 -14.27 15.18
CA GLN A 126 7.88 -14.48 15.62
C GLN A 126 6.86 -14.56 14.48
N LYS A 127 7.19 -14.03 13.29
CA LYS A 127 6.24 -13.89 12.18
C LYS A 127 6.24 -15.09 11.23
N ASP A 128 7.38 -15.78 11.11
CA ASP A 128 7.50 -16.93 10.21
C ASP A 128 6.86 -18.19 10.82
N THR A 129 5.78 -18.68 10.21
CA THR A 129 5.07 -19.90 10.62
C THR A 129 5.99 -21.13 10.64
N ARG A 130 7.07 -21.13 9.85
CA ARG A 130 8.08 -22.21 9.86
C ARG A 130 8.81 -22.26 11.19
N ASN A 131 9.10 -21.12 11.81
CA ASN A 131 9.77 -21.07 13.11
C ASN A 131 8.88 -21.65 14.22
N GLN A 132 7.56 -21.43 14.15
CA GLN A 132 6.60 -22.08 15.05
C GLN A 132 6.61 -23.60 14.86
N THR A 133 6.59 -24.08 13.61
CA THR A 133 6.64 -25.51 13.31
C THR A 133 7.94 -26.15 13.84
N ILE A 134 9.08 -25.52 13.59
CA ILE A 134 10.40 -25.96 14.09
C ILE A 134 10.42 -25.95 15.63
N SER A 135 9.83 -24.94 16.25
CA SER A 135 9.73 -24.87 17.71
C SER A 135 8.92 -26.03 18.27
N ASN A 136 7.74 -26.27 17.70
CA ASN A 136 6.85 -27.33 18.15
C ASN A 136 7.50 -28.70 17.98
N LEU A 137 8.16 -28.95 16.83
CA LEU A 137 8.85 -30.20 16.59
C LEU A 137 10.03 -30.42 17.55
N SER A 138 10.81 -29.37 17.83
CA SER A 138 11.88 -29.39 18.83
C SER A 138 11.34 -29.71 20.22
N THR A 139 10.26 -29.05 20.63
CA THR A 139 9.60 -29.27 21.92
C THR A 139 9.05 -30.69 22.04
N VAL A 140 8.41 -31.22 20.99
CA VAL A 140 7.89 -32.60 20.98
C VAL A 140 9.02 -33.62 21.06
N ALA A 141 10.13 -33.41 20.33
CA ALA A 141 11.28 -34.34 20.37
C ALA A 141 11.95 -34.34 21.76
N ILE A 142 12.22 -33.17 22.33
CA ILE A 142 12.80 -33.06 23.68
C ILE A 142 11.84 -33.59 24.73
N GLY A 143 10.58 -33.16 24.69
CA GLY A 143 9.53 -33.59 25.61
C GLY A 143 9.31 -35.11 25.57
N GLY A 144 9.25 -35.69 24.38
CA GLY A 144 9.13 -37.14 24.20
C GLY A 144 10.31 -37.90 24.79
N GLY A 145 11.55 -37.44 24.59
CA GLY A 145 12.72 -38.06 25.20
C GLY A 145 12.71 -37.97 26.73
N LEU A 146 12.33 -36.82 27.29
CA LEU A 146 12.21 -36.65 28.74
C LEU A 146 11.08 -37.52 29.34
N LEU A 147 9.92 -37.57 28.68
CA LEU A 147 8.81 -38.41 29.10
C LEU A 147 9.17 -39.90 29.04
N PHE A 148 9.93 -40.32 28.03
CA PHE A 148 10.36 -41.71 27.92
C PHE A 148 11.34 -42.11 29.04
N LEU A 149 12.29 -41.24 29.38
CA LEU A 149 13.15 -41.42 30.57
C LEU A 149 12.33 -41.46 31.87
N GLY A 150 11.37 -40.55 32.01
CA GLY A 150 10.52 -40.45 33.19
C GLY A 150 9.64 -41.69 33.37
N ALA A 151 9.00 -42.15 32.29
CA ALA A 151 8.15 -43.34 32.30
C ALA A 151 8.95 -44.59 32.69
N GLU A 152 10.16 -44.77 32.13
CA GLU A 152 11.04 -45.88 32.51
C GLU A 152 11.46 -45.76 33.98
N SER A 153 11.84 -44.57 34.44
CA SER A 153 12.24 -44.34 35.84
C SER A 153 11.12 -44.70 36.82
N VAL A 154 9.88 -44.31 36.53
CA VAL A 154 8.71 -44.65 37.35
C VAL A 154 8.40 -46.14 37.30
N ASN A 155 8.45 -46.73 36.11
CA ASN A 155 8.16 -48.15 35.92
C ASN A 155 9.15 -49.04 36.68
N GLN A 156 10.44 -48.69 36.62
CA GLN A 156 11.52 -49.41 37.27
C GLN A 156 11.50 -49.23 38.80
N LEU A 157 11.18 -48.02 39.27
CA LEU A 157 10.99 -47.77 40.70
C LEU A 157 9.84 -48.61 41.28
N ASN A 158 8.74 -48.76 40.54
CA ASN A 158 7.59 -49.55 40.99
C ASN A 158 7.82 -51.06 40.93
N GLN A 159 8.54 -51.56 39.92
CA GLN A 159 8.77 -53.01 39.74
C GLN A 159 9.97 -53.53 40.54
N GLU A 160 11.08 -52.81 40.53
CA GLU A 160 12.37 -53.28 41.07
C GLU A 160 12.79 -52.52 42.34
N GLY A 161 12.06 -51.48 42.75
CA GLY A 161 12.41 -50.64 43.89
C GLY A 161 13.70 -49.85 43.69
N ARG A 162 14.20 -49.76 42.45
CA ARG A 162 15.49 -49.18 42.10
C ARG A 162 15.38 -48.31 40.85
N LEU A 163 16.13 -47.21 40.84
CA LEU A 163 16.27 -46.38 39.64
C LEU A 163 17.32 -47.01 38.72
N SER A 164 16.83 -47.78 37.75
CA SER A 164 17.59 -48.43 36.70
C SER A 164 17.02 -47.94 35.38
N ILE A 165 17.84 -47.40 34.47
CA ILE A 165 17.38 -47.00 33.13
C ILE A 165 18.01 -47.94 32.13
N SER A 166 17.19 -48.62 31.33
CA SER A 166 17.70 -49.52 30.31
C SER A 166 18.53 -48.78 29.28
N ARG A 167 19.60 -49.42 28.80
CA ARG A 167 20.53 -48.82 27.82
C ARG A 167 19.80 -48.39 26.54
N GLY A 168 18.78 -49.14 26.11
CA GLY A 168 17.94 -48.79 24.96
C GLY A 168 17.16 -47.51 25.18
N VAL A 169 16.45 -47.39 26.31
CA VAL A 169 15.70 -46.16 26.67
C VAL A 169 16.63 -44.97 26.79
N TRP A 170 17.80 -45.13 27.41
CA TRP A 170 18.79 -44.07 27.52
C TRP A 170 19.24 -43.56 26.16
N ILE A 171 19.67 -44.46 25.27
CA ILE A 171 20.15 -44.10 23.93
C ILE A 171 19.06 -43.42 23.12
N SER A 172 17.85 -43.99 23.07
CA SER A 172 16.72 -43.42 22.31
C SER A 172 16.31 -42.05 22.82
N SER A 173 16.23 -41.88 24.14
CA SER A 173 15.87 -40.60 24.75
C SER A 173 16.93 -39.54 24.51
N ALA A 174 18.22 -39.89 24.68
CA ALA A 174 19.33 -39.01 24.39
C ALA A 174 19.34 -38.59 22.91
N ALA A 175 19.10 -39.53 22.00
CA ALA A 175 18.99 -39.23 20.57
C ALA A 175 17.83 -38.29 20.26
N MET A 176 16.66 -38.50 20.85
CA MET A 176 15.50 -37.61 20.67
C MET A 176 15.76 -36.20 21.20
N ILE A 177 16.35 -36.08 22.39
CA ILE A 177 16.71 -34.79 22.97
C ILE A 177 17.74 -34.07 22.09
N ALA A 178 18.80 -34.78 21.68
CA ALA A 178 19.82 -34.25 20.79
C ALA A 178 19.23 -33.79 19.44
N ALA A 179 18.35 -34.60 18.84
CA ALA A 179 17.63 -34.25 17.62
C ALA A 179 16.76 -33.00 17.81
N GLY A 180 16.02 -32.90 18.91
CA GLY A 180 15.21 -31.73 19.21
C GLY A 180 16.03 -30.46 19.41
N ILE A 181 17.20 -30.54 20.04
CA ILE A 181 18.16 -29.43 20.15
C ILE A 181 18.70 -29.05 18.77
N GLY A 182 19.06 -30.03 17.94
CA GLY A 182 19.52 -29.80 16.57
C GLY A 182 18.48 -29.09 15.70
N ILE A 183 17.22 -29.53 15.75
CA ILE A 183 16.10 -28.93 15.02
C ILE A 183 15.93 -27.46 15.41
N ARG A 184 16.10 -27.11 16.69
CA ARG A 184 15.96 -25.72 17.16
C ARG A 184 16.94 -24.75 16.49
N GLN A 185 18.12 -25.21 16.07
CA GLN A 185 19.12 -24.37 15.40
C GLN A 185 18.74 -23.99 13.96
N LEU A 186 17.76 -24.67 13.36
CA LEU A 186 17.31 -24.38 12.00
C LEU A 186 16.37 -23.17 11.91
N LYS A 187 16.01 -22.55 13.04
CA LYS A 187 15.14 -21.38 13.08
C LYS A 187 15.80 -20.19 12.38
N THR A 188 15.04 -19.51 11.51
CA THR A 188 15.51 -18.30 10.83
C THR A 188 15.05 -17.08 11.60
N THR A 189 15.97 -16.36 12.23
CA THR A 189 15.63 -15.18 13.04
C THR A 189 15.57 -13.92 12.18
N THR A 190 16.55 -13.71 11.30
CA THR A 190 16.73 -12.43 10.61
C THR A 190 16.79 -12.61 9.10
N VAL A 191 16.17 -11.69 8.37
CA VAL A 191 16.21 -11.64 6.89
C VAL A 191 16.77 -10.31 6.39
N PRO A 192 17.84 -10.34 5.56
CA PRO A 192 18.33 -9.14 4.91
C PRO A 192 17.43 -8.77 3.71
N ILE A 193 17.03 -7.50 3.64
CA ILE A 193 16.23 -6.92 2.57
C ILE A 193 17.16 -6.49 1.42
N GLY A 194 16.77 -6.81 0.17
CA GLY A 194 17.54 -6.44 -1.03
C GLY A 194 18.45 -7.55 -1.60
N LYS A 195 18.63 -8.67 -0.87
CA LYS A 195 19.25 -9.89 -1.42
C LYS A 195 18.19 -10.87 -1.92
N ALA A 196 17.93 -11.93 -1.14
CA ALA A 196 16.92 -12.93 -1.45
C ALA A 196 15.50 -12.51 -1.07
N TYR A 197 15.36 -11.52 -0.18
CA TYR A 197 14.08 -11.04 0.32
C TYR A 197 13.78 -9.64 -0.24
N LYS A 198 12.53 -9.45 -0.67
CA LYS A 198 11.98 -8.18 -1.13
C LYS A 198 10.88 -7.75 -0.19
N MET A 199 10.91 -6.49 0.20
CA MET A 199 9.85 -5.83 0.94
C MET A 199 9.02 -5.00 -0.04
N GLN A 200 7.70 -5.12 0.04
CA GLN A 200 6.76 -4.40 -0.84
C GLN A 200 5.59 -3.90 0.00
N LEU A 201 5.13 -2.69 -0.30
CA LEU A 201 3.88 -2.15 0.24
C LEU A 201 2.74 -2.58 -0.69
N ILE A 202 1.69 -3.16 -0.14
CA ILE A 202 0.49 -3.50 -0.90
C ILE A 202 -0.68 -2.73 -0.31
N LEU A 203 -1.32 -1.94 -1.18
CA LEU A 203 -2.53 -1.20 -0.93
C LEU A 203 -3.62 -1.83 -1.79
N ILE A 204 -4.62 -2.44 -1.17
CA ILE A 204 -5.78 -3.01 -1.85
C ILE A 204 -6.89 -1.97 -1.83
N TYR A 205 -7.38 -1.60 -3.01
CA TYR A 205 -8.55 -0.76 -3.17
C TYR A 205 -9.77 -1.67 -3.43
N GLU A 206 -10.91 -1.38 -2.83
CA GLU A 206 -12.18 -2.01 -3.24
C GLU A 206 -12.41 -1.56 -4.69
N ASP A 207 -12.57 -2.50 -5.62
CA ASP A 207 -13.19 -2.15 -6.90
C ASP A 207 -14.66 -1.89 -6.61
N ASP A 208 -15.12 -0.68 -6.92
CA ASP A 208 -16.51 -0.28 -6.79
C ASP A 208 -17.41 -1.27 -7.57
N PRO A 209 -18.38 -1.96 -6.94
CA PRO A 209 -19.19 -2.99 -7.60
C PRO A 209 -20.19 -2.45 -8.65
N THR A 210 -20.11 -1.17 -9.02
CA THR A 210 -21.09 -0.51 -9.91
C THR A 210 -20.58 -0.16 -11.31
N LEU A 211 -19.62 -0.91 -11.86
CA LEU A 211 -19.32 -0.89 -13.31
C LEU A 211 -19.97 -2.06 -14.05
#